data_AF-A0A839UR57-F1
#
_entry.id   AF-A0A839UR57-F1
#
_cell.length_a   1.000
_cell.length_b   1.000
_cell.length_c   1.000
_cell.angle_alpha   90.00
_cell.angle_beta   90.00
_cell.angle_gamma   90.00
#
_symmetry.space_group_name_H-M   'P 1'
#
loop_
_entity.id
_entity.type
_entity.pdbx_description
1 polymer ?
#
loop_
_entity_poly.entity_id
_entity_poly.type
_entity_poly.pdbx_seq_one_letter_code
_entity_poly.pdbx_strand_id
1 'polypeptide(L)'
;MHKPTVRLQIVPLLALSAILAACTSTPTQPPAQISTQQRPQSPCLQATTQSSGDQMFGYGEGGSLAEAKQHAYADLSEQLGVAVTSQSTATTQKNDTQVTTGYHQTVSSRAQAQLQDLEIACLDQQTQPGRVHIALRLDRRPLAQKIAASLAKHYGNQTANFIWDATPALAESSLLSAVDDYWRSHFSVVHNALANTQLAVTLFHLPNEQQWQLRIGNQPFVLSAEQLQLAVNWPTLHRGSAQLAAITLDGQLINRPIANEAEYRLVAKHPRGGYAHVIGIYENGELDVLRSNVALAPNRAYTIPETGGVFEAGALEDQAITTDTLVLLVTKNPLSSDTLLPVYRRGDTQRLQQLLHTLNTIDADVTVLPLIIQ
;
A
#
# COMPACT_ATOMS: atom_id res chain seq x y z
N MET A 1 36.56 56.16 9.22
CA MET A 1 36.14 57.57 9.29
C MET A 1 35.04 57.80 8.27
N HIS A 2 34.04 58.61 8.63
CA HIS A 2 32.93 59.13 7.80
C HIS A 2 31.76 58.19 7.49
N LYS A 3 30.78 58.19 8.40
CA LYS A 3 29.35 58.13 8.07
C LYS A 3 28.97 59.34 7.22
N PRO A 4 27.86 59.26 6.47
CA PRO A 4 26.81 60.24 6.75
C PRO A 4 25.40 59.65 6.85
N THR A 5 24.67 60.36 7.69
CA THR A 5 23.28 60.29 8.14
C THR A 5 22.33 60.92 7.09
N VAL A 6 21.02 61.02 7.43
CA VAL A 6 19.97 61.96 6.93
C VAL A 6 18.96 61.29 5.97
N ARG A 7 17.62 61.37 6.08
CA ARG A 7 16.66 62.11 6.95
C ARG A 7 15.29 61.42 6.95
N LEU A 8 14.61 61.49 8.10
CA LEU A 8 13.15 61.42 8.26
C LEU A 8 12.49 62.67 7.63
N GLN A 9 11.34 62.50 6.97
CA GLN A 9 10.39 63.60 6.73
C GLN A 9 9.03 63.26 7.34
N ILE A 10 8.71 64.02 8.38
CA ILE A 10 7.39 64.20 8.97
C ILE A 10 6.77 65.41 8.28
N VAL A 11 5.55 65.29 7.77
CA VAL A 11 4.72 66.43 7.34
C VAL A 11 3.50 66.48 8.27
N PRO A 12 3.26 67.62 8.94
CA PRO A 12 2.08 67.80 9.78
C PRO A 12 1.06 68.79 9.19
N LEU A 13 -0.12 68.75 9.80
CA LEU A 13 -0.99 69.89 10.19
C LEU A 13 -1.90 70.62 9.18
N LEU A 14 -3.19 70.66 9.58
CA LEU A 14 -4.16 71.78 9.53
C LEU A 14 -4.76 72.17 8.15
N ALA A 15 -5.99 72.65 7.99
CA ALA A 15 -7.02 73.25 8.86
C ALA A 15 -8.37 73.11 8.12
N LEU A 16 -9.51 72.81 8.77
CA LEU A 16 -10.46 73.69 9.46
C LEU A 16 -11.47 74.44 8.54
N SER A 17 -12.72 74.49 9.01
CA SER A 17 -13.86 75.39 8.66
C SER A 17 -14.90 74.79 7.69
N ALA A 18 -16.10 74.43 8.17
CA ALA A 18 -17.31 75.29 8.32
C ALA A 18 -18.21 75.14 7.07
N ILE A 19 -19.55 75.08 7.06
CA ILE A 19 -20.64 75.43 7.97
C ILE A 19 -21.96 74.90 7.34
N LEU A 20 -22.97 74.59 8.18
CA LEU A 20 -24.44 74.55 7.98
C LEU A 20 -25.05 74.01 6.67
N ALA A 21 -25.93 73.00 6.80
CA ALA A 21 -27.36 73.13 6.47
C ALA A 21 -28.15 71.90 6.93
N ALA A 22 -29.12 72.14 7.81
CA ALA A 22 -30.13 71.17 8.19
C ALA A 22 -31.10 70.95 7.02
N CYS A 23 -31.28 69.69 6.62
CA CYS A 23 -32.44 69.26 5.84
C CYS A 23 -32.94 67.95 6.45
N THR A 24 -34.05 68.07 7.17
CA THR A 24 -34.90 66.99 7.63
C THR A 24 -35.42 66.21 6.42
N SER A 25 -34.90 65.00 6.23
CA SER A 25 -35.58 63.97 5.43
C SER A 25 -35.44 62.64 6.16
N THR A 26 -36.59 62.08 6.50
CA THR A 26 -36.77 60.77 7.11
C THR A 26 -36.08 59.73 6.24
N PRO A 27 -35.06 59.00 6.73
CA PRO A 27 -34.54 57.87 5.98
C PRO A 27 -35.58 56.76 6.02
N THR A 28 -36.26 56.57 4.89
CA THR A 28 -36.92 55.32 4.56
C THR A 28 -35.89 54.21 4.75
N GLN A 29 -36.06 53.40 5.79
CA GLN A 29 -35.22 52.23 6.04
C GLN A 29 -35.12 51.43 4.73
N PRO A 30 -33.92 51.24 4.17
CA PRO A 30 -33.73 50.22 3.16
C PRO A 30 -34.21 48.89 3.75
N PRO A 31 -34.86 48.01 2.97
CA PRO A 31 -35.10 46.65 3.44
C PRO A 31 -33.78 46.11 3.96
N ALA A 32 -33.80 45.61 5.20
CA ALA A 32 -32.64 45.07 5.87
C ALA A 32 -31.89 44.19 4.86
N GLN A 33 -30.69 44.64 4.48
CA GLN A 33 -29.76 43.77 3.81
C GLN A 33 -29.52 42.64 4.81
N ILE A 34 -30.18 41.52 4.56
CA ILE A 34 -29.82 40.24 5.14
C ILE A 34 -28.39 40.07 4.65
N SER A 35 -27.44 40.50 5.49
CA SER A 35 -26.07 40.05 5.41
C SER A 35 -26.21 38.53 5.45
N THR A 36 -26.07 37.91 4.28
CA THR A 36 -25.73 36.50 4.18
C THR A 36 -24.40 36.40 4.88
N GLN A 37 -24.44 36.31 6.21
CA GLN A 37 -23.32 35.88 7.03
C GLN A 37 -22.91 34.56 6.39
N GLN A 38 -21.82 34.61 5.62
CA GLN A 38 -21.22 33.43 5.01
C GLN A 38 -21.03 32.47 6.17
N ARG A 39 -21.82 31.39 6.18
CA ARG A 39 -21.65 30.34 7.18
C ARG A 39 -20.18 29.97 7.17
N PRO A 40 -19.52 29.89 8.33
CA PRO A 40 -18.11 29.50 8.40
C PRO A 40 -17.95 28.19 7.63
N GLN A 41 -17.22 28.23 6.52
CA GLN A 41 -16.91 27.04 5.74
C GLN A 41 -15.98 26.16 6.59
N SER A 42 -16.24 24.86 6.63
CA SER A 42 -15.37 23.93 7.35
C SER A 42 -13.93 24.04 6.82
N PRO A 43 -12.92 24.13 7.70
CA PRO A 43 -11.51 24.02 7.32
C PRO A 43 -11.20 22.77 6.49
N CYS A 44 -11.93 21.67 6.71
CA CYS A 44 -11.74 20.44 5.93
C CYS A 44 -12.20 20.59 4.49
N LEU A 45 -13.24 21.40 4.22
CA LEU A 45 -13.65 21.72 2.85
C LEU A 45 -12.60 22.59 2.15
N GLN A 46 -11.90 23.47 2.88
CA GLN A 46 -10.81 24.25 2.31
C GLN A 46 -9.60 23.37 1.98
N ALA A 47 -9.31 22.35 2.81
CA ALA A 47 -8.23 21.41 2.57
C ALA A 47 -8.40 20.64 1.24
N THR A 48 -9.64 20.36 0.82
CA THR A 48 -9.89 19.65 -0.46
C THR A 48 -9.66 20.54 -1.69
N THR A 49 -9.71 21.86 -1.55
CA THR A 49 -9.44 22.80 -2.65
C THR A 49 -7.95 22.92 -3.02
N GLN A 50 -7.05 22.38 -2.20
CA GLN A 50 -5.60 22.38 -2.44
C GLN A 50 -5.10 21.15 -3.22
N SER A 51 -6.01 20.44 -3.92
CA SER A 51 -5.66 19.26 -4.71
C SER A 51 -4.56 19.57 -5.74
N SER A 52 -3.51 18.75 -5.71
CA SER A 52 -2.51 18.65 -6.78
C SER A 52 -2.84 17.43 -7.63
N GLY A 53 -2.36 17.35 -8.89
CA GLY A 53 -2.71 16.25 -9.80
C GLY A 53 -2.43 14.84 -9.24
N ASP A 54 -1.50 14.74 -8.30
CA ASP A 54 -1.08 13.50 -7.63
C ASP A 54 -1.90 13.16 -6.38
N GLN A 55 -2.72 14.09 -5.88
CA GLN A 55 -3.49 13.94 -4.64
C GLN A 55 -4.96 14.23 -4.89
N MET A 56 -5.81 13.23 -4.65
CA MET A 56 -7.26 13.41 -4.62
C MET A 56 -7.74 13.55 -3.19
N PHE A 57 -8.80 14.33 -3.02
CA PHE A 57 -9.41 14.57 -1.72
C PHE A 57 -10.89 14.25 -1.77
N GLY A 58 -11.35 13.50 -0.77
CA GLY A 58 -12.77 13.26 -0.53
C GLY A 58 -13.22 14.04 0.68
N TYR A 59 -14.29 14.81 0.53
CA TYR A 59 -14.90 15.54 1.62
C TYR A 59 -16.19 14.84 2.07
N GLY A 60 -16.39 14.78 3.38
CA GLY A 60 -17.62 14.26 3.95
C GLY A 60 -18.05 15.03 5.18
N GLU A 61 -19.36 15.18 5.34
CA GLU A 61 -20.00 15.74 6.52
C GLU A 61 -21.11 14.83 7.04
N GLY A 62 -21.26 14.69 8.34
CA GLY A 62 -22.29 13.82 8.92
C GLY A 62 -22.56 14.11 10.38
N GLY A 63 -23.62 13.52 10.94
CA GLY A 63 -23.93 13.59 12.37
C GLY A 63 -22.97 12.75 13.24
N SER A 64 -22.15 11.91 12.61
CA SER A 64 -21.12 11.10 13.27
C SER A 64 -19.85 11.00 12.41
N LEU A 65 -18.72 10.59 13.02
CA LEU A 65 -17.48 10.33 12.29
C LEU A 65 -17.65 9.22 11.23
N ALA A 66 -18.44 8.19 11.53
CA ALA A 66 -18.69 7.09 10.60
C ALA A 66 -19.43 7.58 9.35
N GLU A 67 -20.49 8.37 9.55
CA GLU A 67 -21.26 8.97 8.45
C GLU A 67 -20.42 9.96 7.64
N ALA A 68 -19.65 10.84 8.29
CA ALA A 68 -18.76 11.76 7.61
C ALA A 68 -17.70 11.02 6.79
N LYS A 69 -17.11 9.95 7.33
CA LYS A 69 -16.18 9.08 6.57
C LYS A 69 -16.86 8.48 5.34
N GLN A 70 -18.09 7.96 5.49
CA GLN A 70 -18.83 7.38 4.38
C GLN A 70 -19.06 8.38 3.25
N HIS A 71 -19.44 9.62 3.56
CA HIS A 71 -19.59 10.66 2.54
C HIS A 71 -18.26 11.02 1.88
N ALA A 72 -17.15 11.08 2.64
CA ALA A 72 -15.83 11.33 2.07
C ALA A 72 -15.36 10.18 1.15
N TYR A 73 -15.66 8.92 1.51
CA TYR A 73 -15.42 7.78 0.64
C TYR A 73 -16.26 7.84 -0.64
N ALA A 74 -17.54 8.19 -0.54
CA ALA A 74 -18.42 8.32 -1.68
C ALA A 74 -17.93 9.39 -2.66
N ASP A 75 -17.52 10.55 -2.14
CA ASP A 75 -16.93 11.65 -2.92
C ASP A 75 -15.64 11.21 -3.65
N LEU A 76 -14.70 10.57 -2.95
CA LEU A 76 -13.49 10.02 -3.57
C LEU A 76 -13.80 8.98 -4.66
N SER A 77 -14.81 8.15 -4.44
CA SER A 77 -15.19 7.10 -5.37
C SER A 77 -15.82 7.66 -6.65
N GLU A 78 -16.66 8.69 -6.50
CA GLU A 78 -17.22 9.44 -7.62
C GLU A 78 -16.10 10.08 -8.44
N GLN A 79 -15.12 10.73 -7.79
CA GLN A 79 -13.96 11.32 -8.46
C GLN A 79 -13.08 10.28 -9.16
N LEU A 80 -12.95 9.07 -8.60
CA LEU A 80 -12.23 7.95 -9.21
C LEU A 80 -12.98 7.32 -10.40
N GLY A 81 -14.26 7.62 -10.59
CA GLY A 81 -15.10 6.97 -11.60
C GLY A 81 -15.36 5.49 -11.29
N VAL A 82 -15.22 5.08 -10.02
CA VAL A 82 -15.48 3.71 -9.57
C VAL A 82 -16.82 3.68 -8.85
N ALA A 83 -17.76 2.87 -9.34
CA ALA A 83 -19.05 2.69 -8.67
C ALA A 83 -18.85 1.98 -7.33
N VAL A 84 -19.08 2.69 -6.22
CA VAL A 84 -19.14 2.10 -4.89
C VAL A 84 -20.57 1.77 -4.54
N THR A 85 -20.91 0.49 -4.57
CA THR A 85 -22.06 -0.03 -3.82
C THR A 85 -21.62 -0.21 -2.37
N SER A 86 -21.81 0.83 -1.56
CA SER A 86 -21.69 0.75 -0.10
C SER A 86 -23.07 0.42 0.46
N GLN A 87 -23.23 -0.79 1.01
CA GLN A 87 -24.42 -1.15 1.76
C GLN A 87 -24.10 -0.96 3.25
N SER A 88 -24.79 0.01 3.86
CA SER A 88 -24.71 0.27 5.30
C SER A 88 -25.99 -0.22 5.94
N THR A 89 -25.86 -1.17 6.87
CA THR A 89 -26.96 -1.65 7.70
C THR A 89 -26.72 -1.20 9.13
N ALA A 90 -27.49 -0.20 9.57
CA ALA A 90 -27.58 0.18 10.97
C ALA A 90 -28.58 -0.75 11.67
N THR A 91 -28.08 -1.62 12.54
CA THR A 91 -28.92 -2.45 13.43
C THR A 91 -29.11 -1.74 14.75
N THR A 92 -30.32 -1.27 15.02
CA THR A 92 -30.69 -0.69 16.32
C THR A 92 -31.33 -1.79 17.17
N GLN A 93 -30.60 -2.31 18.15
CA GLN A 93 -31.18 -3.18 19.18
C GLN A 93 -31.57 -2.33 20.38
N LYS A 94 -32.82 -2.48 20.83
CA LYS A 94 -33.33 -1.89 22.06
C LYS A 94 -33.59 -3.00 23.06
N ASN A 95 -32.87 -3.00 24.18
CA ASN A 95 -33.17 -3.84 25.33
C ASN A 95 -33.58 -2.92 26.50
N ASP A 96 -34.41 -3.38 27.43
CA ASP A 96 -35.31 -2.57 28.30
C ASP A 96 -34.72 -1.40 29.12
N THR A 97 -33.42 -1.11 29.04
CA THR A 97 -32.78 0.09 29.61
C THR A 97 -31.67 0.71 28.74
N GLN A 98 -31.36 0.16 27.55
CA GLN A 98 -30.30 0.63 26.66
C GLN A 98 -30.65 0.46 25.17
N VAL A 99 -30.40 1.51 24.40
CA VAL A 99 -30.39 1.47 22.93
C VAL A 99 -28.95 1.24 22.49
N THR A 100 -28.70 0.15 21.78
CA THR A 100 -27.39 -0.19 21.20
C THR A 100 -27.52 -0.15 19.68
N THR A 101 -26.85 0.82 19.05
CA THR A 101 -26.73 0.91 17.60
C THR A 101 -25.46 0.18 17.16
N GLY A 102 -25.61 -0.98 16.54
CA GLY A 102 -24.53 -1.68 15.84
C GLY A 102 -24.51 -1.26 14.37
N TYR A 103 -23.33 -0.90 13.86
CA TYR A 103 -23.13 -0.54 12.46
C TYR A 103 -22.36 -1.65 11.75
N HIS A 104 -22.94 -2.20 10.69
CA HIS A 104 -22.26 -3.13 9.78
C HIS A 104 -22.19 -2.51 8.38
N GLN A 105 -20.98 -2.46 7.83
CA GLN A 105 -20.68 -1.88 6.52
C GLN A 105 -20.11 -2.97 5.59
N THR A 106 -20.59 -2.99 4.36
CA THR A 106 -20.02 -3.80 3.28
C THR A 106 -19.71 -2.87 2.11
N VAL A 107 -18.43 -2.73 1.77
CA VAL A 107 -17.95 -1.97 0.60
C VAL A 107 -17.53 -2.99 -0.45
N SER A 108 -17.90 -2.78 -1.72
CA SER A 108 -17.47 -3.64 -2.83
C SER A 108 -15.93 -3.66 -2.99
N SER A 109 -15.36 -4.85 -3.22
CA SER A 109 -13.91 -5.12 -3.07
C SER A 109 -12.98 -4.28 -3.97
N ARG A 110 -13.37 -4.00 -5.23
CA ARG A 110 -12.57 -3.17 -6.16
C ARG A 110 -12.33 -1.74 -5.66
N ALA A 111 -13.31 -1.16 -4.96
CA ALA A 111 -13.14 0.16 -4.35
C ALA A 111 -12.35 0.08 -3.05
N GLN A 112 -12.54 -0.98 -2.26
CA GLN A 112 -11.79 -1.20 -1.04
C GLN A 112 -10.29 -1.34 -1.32
N ALA A 113 -9.89 -2.03 -2.40
CA ALA A 113 -8.49 -2.15 -2.83
C ALA A 113 -7.83 -0.82 -3.22
N GLN A 114 -8.56 0.11 -3.86
CA GLN A 114 -8.02 1.43 -4.24
C GLN A 114 -8.02 2.44 -3.09
N LEU A 115 -8.84 2.21 -2.06
CA LEU A 115 -9.04 3.11 -0.93
C LEU A 115 -8.29 2.65 0.33
N GLN A 116 -7.41 1.64 0.25
CA GLN A 116 -6.61 1.19 1.41
C GLN A 116 -5.56 2.24 1.85
N ASP A 117 -5.16 3.13 0.94
CA ASP A 117 -4.13 4.16 1.16
C ASP A 117 -4.71 5.55 1.52
N LEU A 118 -5.86 5.60 2.20
CA LEU A 118 -6.46 6.88 2.59
C LEU A 118 -5.89 7.43 3.89
N GLU A 119 -5.44 8.66 3.83
CA GLU A 119 -5.02 9.41 5.02
C GLU A 119 -6.09 10.44 5.41
N ILE A 120 -6.29 10.64 6.72
CA ILE A 120 -7.12 11.75 7.20
C ILE A 120 -6.30 13.04 7.06
N ALA A 121 -6.63 13.84 6.05
CA ALA A 121 -6.00 15.15 5.85
C ALA A 121 -6.54 16.21 6.80
N CYS A 122 -7.83 16.10 7.17
CA CYS A 122 -8.48 17.00 8.11
C CYS A 122 -9.63 16.29 8.83
N LEU A 123 -9.81 16.60 10.12
CA LEU A 123 -10.98 16.23 10.91
C LEU A 123 -11.40 17.45 11.73
N ASP A 124 -12.64 17.89 11.56
CA ASP A 124 -13.23 19.00 12.30
C ASP A 124 -14.56 18.57 12.93
N GLN A 125 -14.62 18.67 14.26
CA GLN A 125 -15.80 18.33 15.05
C GLN A 125 -16.42 19.56 15.73
N GLN A 126 -15.90 20.76 15.45
CA GLN A 126 -16.18 21.95 16.25
C GLN A 126 -16.83 23.11 15.47
N THR A 127 -16.76 23.14 14.14
CA THR A 127 -17.36 24.23 13.36
C THR A 127 -18.89 24.33 13.49
N GLN A 128 -19.57 23.20 13.67
CA GLN A 128 -21.03 23.16 13.83
C GLN A 128 -21.42 22.12 14.89
N PRO A 129 -22.15 22.50 15.96
CA PRO A 129 -22.58 21.56 16.98
C PRO A 129 -23.38 20.40 16.36
N GLY A 130 -22.91 19.17 16.58
CA GLY A 130 -23.56 17.96 16.07
C GLY A 130 -23.22 17.58 14.63
N ARG A 131 -22.25 18.23 13.99
CA ARG A 131 -21.71 17.79 12.69
C ARG A 131 -20.21 17.53 12.76
N VAL A 132 -19.80 16.44 12.13
CA VAL A 132 -18.40 16.07 11.90
C VAL A 132 -18.09 16.31 10.43
N HIS A 133 -17.01 17.01 10.18
CA HIS A 133 -16.46 17.25 8.85
C HIS A 133 -15.12 16.53 8.74
N ILE A 134 -14.88 15.84 7.62
CA ILE A 134 -13.64 15.12 7.38
C ILE A 134 -13.20 15.31 5.93
N ALA A 135 -11.89 15.42 5.73
CA ALA A 135 -11.26 15.30 4.42
C ALA A 135 -10.31 14.10 4.42
N LEU A 136 -10.54 13.17 3.50
CA LEU A 136 -9.65 12.04 3.22
C LEU A 136 -8.78 12.39 2.02
N ARG A 137 -7.50 11.97 2.05
CA ARG A 137 -6.54 12.17 0.97
C ARG A 137 -6.11 10.83 0.42
N LEU A 138 -6.13 10.71 -0.92
CA LEU A 138 -5.57 9.60 -1.66
C LEU A 138 -4.34 10.08 -2.45
N ASP A 139 -3.18 9.49 -2.18
CA ASP A 139 -1.98 9.67 -2.98
C ASP A 139 -1.98 8.70 -4.16
N ARG A 140 -2.08 9.23 -5.38
CA ARG A 140 -2.19 8.45 -6.62
C ARG A 140 -0.85 8.07 -7.22
N ARG A 141 0.25 8.59 -6.67
CA ARG A 141 1.58 8.34 -7.24
C ARG A 141 1.89 6.84 -7.17
N PRO A 142 2.60 6.28 -8.15
CA PRO A 142 3.14 4.93 -8.04
C PRO A 142 3.93 4.77 -6.74
N LEU A 143 3.88 3.57 -6.14
CA LEU A 143 4.51 3.29 -4.84
C LEU A 143 5.99 3.72 -4.78
N ALA A 144 6.75 3.49 -5.85
CA ALA A 144 8.15 3.92 -5.95
C ALA A 144 8.33 5.44 -5.73
N GLN A 145 7.43 6.26 -6.29
CA GLN A 145 7.46 7.72 -6.13
C GLN A 145 7.05 8.13 -4.71
N LYS A 146 6.05 7.44 -4.11
CA LYS A 146 5.65 7.65 -2.71
C LYS A 146 6.84 7.38 -1.78
N ILE A 147 7.55 6.27 -1.99
CA ILE A 147 8.76 5.90 -1.25
C ILE A 147 9.83 6.98 -1.43
N ALA A 148 10.19 7.34 -2.66
CA ALA A 148 11.22 8.33 -2.93
C ALA A 148 10.90 9.70 -2.30
N ALA A 149 9.65 10.16 -2.38
CA ALA A 149 9.22 11.39 -1.74
C ALA A 149 9.28 11.32 -0.20
N SER A 150 8.95 10.17 0.39
CA SER A 150 9.08 9.94 1.84
C SER A 150 10.55 9.96 2.28
N LEU A 151 11.45 9.33 1.50
CA LEU A 151 12.89 9.38 1.73
C LEU A 151 13.42 10.81 1.60
N ALA A 152 12.96 11.58 0.61
CA ALA A 152 13.38 12.97 0.41
C ALA A 152 12.97 13.85 1.60
N LYS A 153 11.77 13.62 2.15
CA LYS A 153 11.31 14.31 3.36
C LYS A 153 12.19 14.00 4.58
N HIS A 154 12.68 12.78 4.72
CA HIS A 154 13.44 12.34 5.89
C HIS A 154 14.95 12.63 5.80
N TYR A 155 15.54 12.44 4.62
CA TYR A 155 16.99 12.55 4.41
C TYR A 155 17.38 13.83 3.64
N GLY A 156 16.41 14.59 3.15
CA GLY A 156 16.65 15.76 2.30
C GLY A 156 17.29 15.38 0.95
N ASN A 157 17.65 16.40 0.16
CA ASN A 157 18.31 16.21 -1.15
C ASN A 157 19.84 16.06 -1.03
N GLN A 158 20.33 15.53 0.10
CA GLN A 158 21.77 15.41 0.40
C GLN A 158 22.36 14.05 0.00
N THR A 159 21.49 13.05 -0.22
CA THR A 159 21.88 11.69 -0.57
C THR A 159 22.17 11.56 -2.06
N ALA A 160 23.38 11.12 -2.40
CA ALA A 160 23.74 10.86 -3.79
C ALA A 160 23.07 9.57 -4.29
N ASN A 161 23.20 8.49 -3.53
CA ASN A 161 22.60 7.18 -3.83
C ASN A 161 22.20 6.48 -2.54
N PHE A 162 21.21 5.59 -2.65
CA PHE A 162 20.88 4.64 -1.59
C PHE A 162 21.67 3.34 -1.78
N ILE A 163 22.09 2.77 -0.66
CA ILE A 163 22.62 1.40 -0.60
C ILE A 163 21.61 0.57 0.18
N TRP A 164 20.91 -0.33 -0.51
CA TRP A 164 19.88 -1.17 0.09
C TRP A 164 20.51 -2.32 0.87
N ASP A 165 20.41 -2.29 2.19
CA ASP A 165 20.86 -3.36 3.07
C ASP A 165 19.74 -4.40 3.23
N ALA A 166 19.74 -5.40 2.33
CA ALA A 166 18.71 -6.42 2.21
C ALA A 166 19.26 -7.69 1.53
N THR A 167 18.44 -8.74 1.43
CA THR A 167 18.77 -9.89 0.56
C THR A 167 18.77 -9.46 -0.91
N PRO A 168 19.51 -10.15 -1.81
CA PRO A 168 19.51 -9.82 -3.25
C PRO A 168 18.10 -9.78 -3.85
N ALA A 169 17.21 -10.69 -3.43
CA ALA A 169 15.82 -10.70 -3.85
C ALA A 169 15.06 -9.40 -3.53
N LEU A 170 15.38 -8.70 -2.44
CA LEU A 170 14.75 -7.41 -2.12
C LEU A 170 15.55 -6.23 -2.70
N ALA A 171 16.88 -6.25 -2.53
CA ALA A 171 17.78 -5.17 -2.93
C ALA A 171 17.77 -4.92 -4.45
N GLU A 172 17.59 -5.98 -5.25
CA GLU A 172 17.56 -5.92 -6.72
C GLU A 172 16.12 -5.95 -7.28
N SER A 173 15.14 -5.62 -6.45
CA SER A 173 13.72 -5.61 -6.86
C SER A 173 13.40 -4.49 -7.85
N SER A 174 12.39 -4.73 -8.70
CA SER A 174 11.92 -3.73 -9.67
C SER A 174 11.40 -2.48 -8.95
N LEU A 175 10.79 -2.65 -7.77
CA LEU A 175 10.33 -1.55 -6.94
C LEU A 175 11.49 -0.64 -6.50
N LEU A 176 12.56 -1.19 -5.93
CA LEU A 176 13.69 -0.38 -5.45
C LEU A 176 14.47 0.25 -6.62
N SER A 177 14.61 -0.46 -7.75
CA SER A 177 15.17 0.14 -8.96
C SER A 177 14.36 1.36 -9.42
N ALA A 178 13.02 1.27 -9.41
CA ALA A 178 12.16 2.40 -9.75
C ALA A 178 12.26 3.55 -8.73
N VAL A 179 12.48 3.25 -7.45
CA VAL A 179 12.77 4.26 -6.42
C VAL A 179 14.07 5.00 -6.74
N ASP A 180 15.14 4.27 -7.06
CA ASP A 180 16.44 4.86 -7.42
C ASP A 180 16.37 5.70 -8.70
N ASP A 181 15.65 5.24 -9.72
CA ASP A 181 15.46 5.98 -10.97
C ASP A 181 14.67 7.27 -10.75
N TYR A 182 13.59 7.20 -9.97
CA TYR A 182 12.81 8.38 -9.61
C TYR A 182 13.64 9.35 -8.76
N TRP A 183 14.40 8.83 -7.80
CA TRP A 183 15.28 9.63 -6.94
C TRP A 183 16.29 10.43 -7.75
N ARG A 184 17.01 9.75 -8.64
CA ARG A 184 18.02 10.37 -9.49
C ARG A 184 17.40 11.39 -10.44
N SER A 185 16.21 11.16 -10.97
CA SER A 185 15.58 12.11 -11.90
C SER A 185 14.96 13.34 -11.24
N HIS A 186 14.52 13.26 -9.97
CA HIS A 186 13.73 14.32 -9.34
C HIS A 186 14.39 14.98 -8.12
N PHE A 187 15.35 14.31 -7.47
CA PHE A 187 15.98 14.81 -6.23
C PHE A 187 17.50 15.04 -6.35
N SER A 188 18.13 14.61 -7.44
CA SER A 188 19.55 14.89 -7.70
C SER A 188 19.70 16.25 -8.43
N VAL A 189 20.67 17.14 -8.20
CA VAL A 189 21.97 17.13 -7.50
C VAL A 189 22.21 18.55 -6.94
N VAL A 190 22.30 18.73 -5.62
CA VAL A 190 23.19 19.80 -5.12
C VAL A 190 24.60 19.31 -5.42
N HIS A 191 25.43 20.10 -6.11
CA HIS A 191 26.78 19.73 -6.61
C HIS A 191 27.76 19.20 -5.53
N ASN A 192 27.32 19.03 -4.27
CA ASN A 192 28.08 18.52 -3.12
C ASN A 192 27.38 17.33 -2.41
N ALA A 193 26.47 16.58 -3.05
CA ALA A 193 25.96 15.33 -2.48
C ALA A 193 27.11 14.30 -2.40
N LEU A 194 27.75 14.20 -1.23
CA LEU A 194 29.01 13.47 -1.03
C LEU A 194 28.85 12.09 -0.38
N ALA A 195 27.65 11.73 0.09
CA ALA A 195 27.44 10.51 0.87
C ALA A 195 26.39 9.60 0.24
N ASN A 196 26.74 8.31 0.18
CA ASN A 196 25.77 7.24 0.01
C ASN A 196 25.07 7.01 1.35
N THR A 197 23.76 6.77 1.32
CA THR A 197 22.99 6.44 2.52
C THR A 197 22.61 4.97 2.49
N GLN A 198 23.09 4.21 3.46
CA GLN A 198 22.72 2.81 3.62
C GLN A 198 21.38 2.71 4.38
N LEU A 199 20.42 1.99 3.82
CA LEU A 199 19.09 1.81 4.38
C LEU A 199 18.72 0.34 4.43
N ALA A 200 18.37 -0.15 5.62
CA ALA A 200 17.84 -1.49 5.79
C ALA A 200 16.48 -1.63 5.10
N VAL A 201 16.30 -2.70 4.32
CA VAL A 201 15.01 -3.03 3.70
C VAL A 201 14.51 -4.35 4.26
N THR A 202 13.31 -4.31 4.84
CA THR A 202 12.72 -5.45 5.54
C THR A 202 11.27 -5.62 5.15
N LEU A 203 10.86 -6.85 4.87
CA LEU A 203 9.49 -7.18 4.50
C LEU A 203 8.76 -7.81 5.69
N PHE A 204 7.54 -7.35 5.93
CA PHE A 204 6.67 -7.81 7.00
C PHE A 204 5.29 -8.16 6.47
N HIS A 205 4.69 -9.20 7.04
CA HIS A 205 3.27 -9.46 6.93
C HIS A 205 2.60 -9.06 8.25
N LEU A 206 1.51 -8.30 8.19
CA LEU A 206 0.69 -7.90 9.33
C LEU A 206 -0.56 -8.80 9.38
N PRO A 207 -0.58 -9.88 10.18
CA PRO A 207 -1.60 -10.92 10.06
C PRO A 207 -3.02 -10.43 10.41
N ASN A 208 -3.13 -9.45 11.30
CA ASN A 208 -4.41 -8.88 11.69
C ASN A 208 -5.03 -7.98 10.60
N GLU A 209 -4.18 -7.46 9.72
CA GLU A 209 -4.56 -6.56 8.64
C GLU A 209 -4.55 -7.27 7.27
N GLN A 210 -4.01 -8.49 7.21
CA GLN A 210 -3.81 -9.26 5.97
C GLN A 210 -3.05 -8.45 4.92
N GLN A 211 -2.05 -7.69 5.38
CA GLN A 211 -1.32 -6.73 4.57
C GLN A 211 0.17 -6.97 4.62
N TRP A 212 0.80 -6.83 3.46
CA TRP A 212 2.24 -6.77 3.34
C TRP A 212 2.72 -5.35 3.62
N GLN A 213 3.90 -5.24 4.24
CA GLN A 213 4.55 -3.98 4.53
C GLN A 213 6.03 -4.08 4.20
N LEU A 214 6.50 -3.20 3.33
CA LEU A 214 7.91 -2.95 3.12
C LEU A 214 8.36 -1.85 4.08
N ARG A 215 9.41 -2.10 4.85
CA ARG A 215 10.03 -1.08 5.69
C ARG A 215 11.41 -0.74 5.16
N ILE A 216 11.62 0.53 4.83
CA ILE A 216 12.89 1.08 4.36
C ILE A 216 13.41 2.05 5.42
N GLY A 217 14.51 1.68 6.08
CA GLY A 217 14.95 2.33 7.31
C GLY A 217 13.85 2.25 8.39
N ASN A 218 13.33 3.39 8.80
CA ASN A 218 12.23 3.49 9.77
C ASN A 218 10.86 3.80 9.13
N GLN A 219 10.77 3.79 7.79
CA GLN A 219 9.56 4.16 7.07
C GLN A 219 8.80 2.91 6.61
N PRO A 220 7.57 2.68 7.11
CA PRO A 220 6.71 1.62 6.62
C PRO A 220 5.95 2.03 5.35
N PHE A 221 5.78 1.09 4.43
CA PHE A 221 4.98 1.23 3.22
C PHE A 221 4.12 -0.02 3.06
N VAL A 222 2.80 0.15 3.04
CA VAL A 222 1.87 -0.96 2.79
C VAL A 222 2.00 -1.38 1.33
N LEU A 223 1.96 -2.68 1.07
CA LEU A 223 2.02 -3.29 -0.25
C LEU A 223 0.71 -4.01 -0.55
N SER A 224 0.16 -3.76 -1.74
CA SER A 224 -0.78 -4.70 -2.37
C SER A 224 -0.06 -5.97 -2.83
N ALA A 225 -0.82 -6.99 -3.20
CA ALA A 225 -0.30 -8.22 -3.78
C ALA A 225 0.55 -7.98 -5.04
N GLU A 226 0.07 -7.13 -5.95
CA GLU A 226 0.81 -6.73 -7.15
C GLU A 226 2.11 -6.02 -6.79
N GLN A 227 2.08 -5.16 -5.78
CA GLN A 227 3.27 -4.43 -5.31
C GLN A 227 4.28 -5.36 -4.61
N LEU A 228 3.83 -6.42 -3.95
CA LEU A 228 4.71 -7.46 -3.42
C LEU A 228 5.51 -8.13 -4.54
N GLN A 229 4.86 -8.44 -5.68
CA GLN A 229 5.53 -9.02 -6.85
C GLN A 229 6.61 -8.08 -7.42
N LEU A 230 6.44 -6.76 -7.25
CA LEU A 230 7.46 -5.77 -7.62
C LEU A 230 8.55 -5.60 -6.56
N ALA A 231 8.23 -5.85 -5.29
CA ALA A 231 9.13 -5.71 -4.15
C ALA A 231 10.09 -6.89 -3.99
N VAL A 232 9.81 -8.04 -4.64
CA VAL A 232 10.67 -9.23 -4.62
C VAL A 232 11.10 -9.60 -6.04
N ASN A 233 12.40 -9.57 -6.31
CA ASN A 233 13.01 -10.10 -7.52
C ASN A 233 13.09 -11.63 -7.44
N TRP A 234 11.99 -12.31 -7.73
CA TRP A 234 11.95 -13.78 -7.74
C TRP A 234 13.00 -14.45 -8.64
N PRO A 235 13.30 -13.92 -9.85
CA PRO A 235 14.36 -14.44 -10.70
C PRO A 235 15.73 -14.59 -10.02
N THR A 236 16.13 -13.69 -9.11
CA THR A 236 17.45 -13.78 -8.44
C THR A 236 17.55 -14.95 -7.47
N LEU A 237 16.42 -15.55 -7.07
CA LEU A 237 16.39 -16.76 -6.26
C LEU A 237 16.69 -18.02 -7.09
N HIS A 238 16.52 -17.99 -8.41
CA HIS A 238 16.79 -19.17 -9.25
C HIS A 238 18.27 -19.53 -9.25
N ARG A 239 18.58 -20.75 -8.84
CA ARG A 239 19.95 -21.27 -8.80
C ARG A 239 19.99 -22.75 -9.14
N GLY A 240 21.00 -23.14 -9.89
CA GLY A 240 21.20 -24.53 -10.29
C GLY A 240 20.31 -24.95 -11.45
N SER A 241 19.89 -26.21 -11.42
CA SER A 241 19.33 -26.96 -12.55
C SER A 241 18.02 -27.68 -12.22
N ALA A 242 17.46 -27.44 -11.03
CA ALA A 242 16.14 -27.90 -10.69
C ALA A 242 15.09 -27.27 -11.63
N GLN A 243 13.99 -28.00 -11.83
CA GLN A 243 12.88 -27.57 -12.67
C GLN A 243 11.59 -27.83 -11.92
N LEU A 244 10.72 -26.81 -11.90
CA LEU A 244 9.37 -26.88 -11.38
C LEU A 244 8.42 -26.42 -12.49
N ALA A 245 7.36 -27.19 -12.71
CA ALA A 245 6.32 -26.87 -13.67
C ALA A 245 4.94 -27.21 -13.09
N ALA A 246 3.93 -26.43 -13.43
CA ALA A 246 2.54 -26.80 -13.19
C ALA A 246 1.97 -27.46 -14.44
N ILE A 247 1.20 -28.52 -14.26
CA ILE A 247 0.53 -29.26 -15.32
C ILE A 247 -0.95 -29.44 -15.01
N THR A 248 -1.76 -29.50 -16.06
CA THR A 248 -3.16 -29.93 -15.99
C THR A 248 -3.25 -31.42 -15.69
N LEU A 249 -4.46 -31.92 -15.42
CA LEU A 249 -4.68 -33.34 -15.11
C LEU A 249 -4.39 -34.29 -16.29
N ASP A 250 -4.52 -33.81 -17.52
CA ASP A 250 -4.13 -34.51 -18.74
C ASP A 250 -2.63 -34.38 -19.06
N GLY A 251 -1.87 -33.69 -18.21
CA GLY A 251 -0.40 -33.61 -18.30
C GLY A 251 0.13 -32.48 -19.18
N GLN A 252 -0.71 -31.53 -19.59
CA GLN A 252 -0.27 -30.37 -20.37
C GLN A 252 0.38 -29.32 -19.47
N LEU A 253 1.46 -28.69 -19.95
CA LEU A 253 2.13 -27.61 -19.24
C LEU A 253 1.20 -26.39 -19.10
N ILE A 254 1.09 -25.88 -17.89
CA ILE A 254 0.41 -24.60 -17.61
C ILE A 254 1.43 -23.48 -17.81
N ASN A 255 1.24 -22.70 -18.87
CA ASN A 255 2.06 -21.53 -19.22
C ASN A 255 1.22 -20.26 -19.46
N ARG A 256 -0.02 -20.28 -18.98
CA ARG A 256 -1.01 -19.21 -19.09
C ARG A 256 -1.78 -19.10 -17.77
N PRO A 257 -2.42 -17.96 -17.50
CA PRO A 257 -3.34 -17.84 -16.36
C PRO A 257 -4.38 -18.96 -16.35
N ILE A 258 -4.63 -19.53 -15.17
CA ILE A 258 -5.63 -20.59 -14.96
C ILE A 258 -6.86 -20.01 -14.28
N ALA A 259 -8.01 -20.64 -14.49
CA ALA A 259 -9.24 -20.21 -13.83
C ALA A 259 -9.16 -20.41 -12.31
N ASN A 260 -9.90 -19.61 -11.55
CA ASN A 260 -10.22 -19.94 -10.17
C ASN A 260 -10.81 -21.36 -10.07
N GLU A 261 -10.49 -22.09 -9.00
CA GLU A 261 -10.86 -23.50 -8.76
C GLU A 261 -10.27 -24.50 -9.78
N ALA A 262 -9.37 -24.07 -10.67
CA ALA A 262 -8.73 -24.99 -11.61
C ALA A 262 -7.83 -25.99 -10.87
N GLU A 263 -8.03 -27.27 -11.17
CA GLU A 263 -7.20 -28.35 -10.63
C GLU A 263 -5.89 -28.49 -11.42
N TYR A 264 -4.78 -28.59 -10.69
CA TYR A 264 -3.45 -28.78 -11.28
C TYR A 264 -2.57 -29.73 -10.46
N ARG A 265 -1.47 -30.16 -11.06
CA ARG A 265 -0.39 -30.89 -10.40
C ARG A 265 0.93 -30.20 -10.66
N LEU A 266 1.91 -30.46 -9.81
CA LEU A 266 3.28 -29.96 -9.98
C LEU A 266 4.18 -31.09 -10.46
N VAL A 267 5.15 -30.74 -11.29
CA VAL A 267 6.21 -31.64 -11.75
C VAL A 267 7.54 -31.04 -11.34
N ALA A 268 8.25 -31.77 -10.47
CA ALA A 268 9.61 -31.45 -10.07
C ALA A 268 10.60 -32.38 -10.77
N LYS A 269 11.72 -31.83 -11.25
CA LYS A 269 12.81 -32.60 -11.86
C LYS A 269 14.16 -32.01 -11.46
N HIS A 270 15.13 -32.87 -11.20
CA HIS A 270 16.51 -32.46 -10.94
C HIS A 270 17.51 -33.43 -11.59
N PRO A 271 18.55 -32.95 -12.30
CA PRO A 271 19.47 -33.83 -13.03
C PRO A 271 20.21 -34.84 -12.16
N ARG A 272 20.52 -34.47 -10.91
CA ARG A 272 21.28 -35.30 -9.96
C ARG A 272 20.41 -36.01 -8.93
N GLY A 273 19.09 -35.81 -8.97
CA GLY A 273 18.20 -36.24 -7.89
C GLY A 273 18.46 -35.46 -6.59
N GLY A 274 17.92 -35.93 -5.46
CA GLY A 274 18.06 -35.27 -4.17
C GLY A 274 16.75 -35.30 -3.37
N TYR A 275 16.55 -34.32 -2.51
CA TYR A 275 15.34 -34.16 -1.71
C TYR A 275 14.68 -32.84 -2.05
N ALA A 276 13.43 -32.90 -2.51
CA ALA A 276 12.64 -31.75 -2.91
C ALA A 276 11.74 -31.27 -1.77
N HIS A 277 11.66 -29.95 -1.67
CA HIS A 277 10.67 -29.22 -0.88
C HIS A 277 9.96 -28.26 -1.82
N VAL A 278 8.63 -28.21 -1.71
CA VAL A 278 7.80 -27.27 -2.46
C VAL A 278 7.09 -26.38 -1.46
N ILE A 279 7.29 -25.08 -1.61
CA ILE A 279 6.73 -24.05 -0.73
C ILE A 279 5.80 -23.19 -1.58
N GLY A 280 4.57 -22.98 -1.12
CA GLY A 280 3.63 -22.01 -1.67
C GLY A 280 3.73 -20.68 -0.92
N ILE A 281 3.70 -19.58 -1.65
CA ILE A 281 3.61 -18.22 -1.15
C ILE A 281 2.39 -17.59 -1.82
N TYR A 282 1.36 -17.31 -1.02
CA TYR A 282 0.07 -16.84 -1.52
C TYR A 282 -0.04 -15.32 -1.46
N GLU A 283 -1.02 -14.77 -2.16
CA GLU A 283 -1.28 -13.32 -2.21
C GLU A 283 -1.51 -12.70 -0.81
N ASN A 284 -2.26 -13.37 0.06
CA ASN A 284 -2.51 -12.93 1.44
C ASN A 284 -1.26 -13.04 2.34
N GLY A 285 -0.14 -13.45 1.77
CA GLY A 285 1.12 -13.61 2.46
C GLY A 285 1.23 -14.81 3.39
N GLU A 286 0.31 -15.74 3.29
CA GLU A 286 0.50 -17.05 3.85
C GLU A 286 1.59 -17.79 3.09
N LEU A 287 2.41 -18.51 3.86
CA LEU A 287 3.38 -19.45 3.33
C LEU A 287 2.97 -20.84 3.78
N ASP A 288 3.06 -21.81 2.88
CA ASP A 288 2.77 -23.22 3.19
C ASP A 288 3.84 -24.14 2.61
N VAL A 289 4.12 -25.24 3.32
CA VAL A 289 5.00 -26.30 2.82
C VAL A 289 4.12 -27.35 2.15
N LEU A 290 3.90 -27.18 0.85
CA LEU A 290 3.11 -28.12 0.05
C LEU A 290 3.71 -29.53 0.11
N ARG A 291 5.04 -29.65 0.02
CA ARG A 291 5.76 -30.92 0.19
C ARG A 291 7.13 -30.71 0.81
N SER A 292 7.61 -31.73 1.53
CA SER A 292 8.90 -31.70 2.21
C SER A 292 9.61 -33.04 2.10
N ASN A 293 10.93 -33.01 1.88
CA ASN A 293 11.81 -34.18 1.86
C ASN A 293 11.41 -35.27 0.86
N VAL A 294 10.86 -34.87 -0.29
CA VAL A 294 10.47 -35.81 -1.35
C VAL A 294 11.71 -36.28 -2.11
N ALA A 295 11.99 -37.58 -2.08
CA ALA A 295 13.14 -38.14 -2.80
C ALA A 295 12.94 -38.04 -4.33
N LEU A 296 13.84 -37.32 -5.01
CA LEU A 296 13.92 -37.22 -6.46
C LEU A 296 14.99 -38.18 -6.99
N ALA A 297 14.61 -39.01 -7.95
CA ALA A 297 15.58 -39.79 -8.73
C ALA A 297 16.24 -38.91 -9.82
N PRO A 298 17.51 -39.14 -10.17
CA PRO A 298 18.22 -38.39 -11.21
C PRO A 298 17.45 -38.36 -12.53
N ASN A 299 17.24 -37.16 -13.09
CA ASN A 299 16.56 -36.93 -14.37
C ASN A 299 15.13 -37.49 -14.47
N ARG A 300 14.53 -37.95 -13.39
CA ARG A 300 13.15 -38.45 -13.38
C ARG A 300 12.22 -37.33 -12.93
N ALA A 301 11.17 -37.11 -13.71
CA ALA A 301 10.08 -36.23 -13.30
C ALA A 301 9.31 -36.86 -12.13
N TYR A 302 9.01 -36.05 -11.13
CA TYR A 302 8.21 -36.42 -9.98
C TYR A 302 6.96 -35.55 -9.94
N THR A 303 5.79 -36.19 -9.89
CA THR A 303 4.51 -35.50 -9.85
C THR A 303 4.01 -35.35 -8.42
N ILE A 304 3.55 -34.15 -8.09
CA ILE A 304 3.05 -33.78 -6.77
C ILE A 304 1.62 -33.28 -6.96
N PRO A 305 0.62 -33.82 -6.24
CA PRO A 305 0.67 -34.94 -5.30
C PRO A 305 0.99 -36.31 -5.93
N GLU A 306 1.50 -37.24 -5.13
CA GLU A 306 1.86 -38.61 -5.53
C GLU A 306 0.65 -39.52 -5.76
N THR A 307 -0.38 -39.38 -4.93
CA THR A 307 -1.47 -40.36 -4.77
C THR A 307 -2.74 -39.96 -5.53
N GLY A 308 -2.58 -39.45 -6.76
CA GLY A 308 -3.71 -39.06 -7.61
C GLY A 308 -4.45 -37.80 -7.15
N GLY A 309 -4.00 -37.17 -6.07
CA GLY A 309 -4.51 -35.87 -5.63
C GLY A 309 -4.20 -34.75 -6.61
N VAL A 310 -4.77 -33.59 -6.31
CA VAL A 310 -4.64 -32.35 -7.09
C VAL A 310 -4.45 -31.17 -6.13
N PHE A 311 -3.87 -30.10 -6.65
CA PHE A 311 -3.99 -28.79 -6.06
C PHE A 311 -5.15 -28.07 -6.74
N GLU A 312 -5.82 -27.19 -6.01
CA GLU A 312 -6.88 -26.34 -6.53
C GLU A 312 -6.37 -24.90 -6.48
N ALA A 313 -6.50 -24.18 -7.59
CA ALA A 313 -6.18 -22.76 -7.64
C ALA A 313 -7.27 -21.95 -6.91
N GLY A 314 -6.88 -20.97 -6.10
CA GLY A 314 -7.83 -20.17 -5.34
C GLY A 314 -7.46 -18.68 -5.38
N ALA A 315 -8.41 -17.84 -5.78
CA ALA A 315 -8.35 -16.40 -5.56
C ALA A 315 -9.06 -16.04 -4.24
N LEU A 316 -8.56 -15.03 -3.53
CA LEU A 316 -9.21 -14.55 -2.29
C LEU A 316 -10.53 -13.84 -2.57
N GLU A 317 -10.63 -13.21 -3.73
CA GLU A 317 -11.80 -12.48 -4.19
C GLU A 317 -12.29 -13.06 -5.52
N ASP A 318 -13.60 -13.19 -5.66
CA ASP A 318 -14.21 -13.64 -6.92
C ASP A 318 -13.83 -12.70 -8.07
N GLN A 319 -13.34 -13.28 -9.17
CA GLN A 319 -12.93 -12.57 -10.40
C GLN A 319 -11.70 -11.66 -10.24
N ALA A 320 -10.97 -11.76 -9.14
CA ALA A 320 -9.67 -11.11 -9.00
C ALA A 320 -8.57 -11.92 -9.68
N ILE A 321 -7.65 -11.23 -10.34
CA ILE A 321 -6.42 -11.85 -10.81
C ILE A 321 -5.46 -11.91 -9.64
N THR A 322 -4.99 -13.10 -9.31
CA THR A 322 -3.99 -13.30 -8.25
C THR A 322 -2.77 -14.05 -8.79
N THR A 323 -1.68 -14.01 -8.03
CA THR A 323 -0.44 -14.72 -8.36
C THR A 323 0.10 -15.41 -7.13
N ASP A 324 0.09 -16.74 -7.19
CA ASP A 324 0.77 -17.58 -6.22
C ASP A 324 2.21 -17.83 -6.68
N THR A 325 3.15 -17.75 -5.75
CA THR A 325 4.55 -18.05 -6.02
C THR A 325 4.91 -19.40 -5.43
N LEU A 326 5.26 -20.35 -6.29
CA LEU A 326 5.70 -21.69 -5.90
C LEU A 326 7.23 -21.76 -5.93
N VAL A 327 7.85 -22.24 -4.85
CA VAL A 327 9.31 -22.39 -4.75
C VAL A 327 9.66 -23.86 -4.60
N LEU A 328 10.43 -24.39 -5.55
CA LEU A 328 11.09 -25.68 -5.44
C LEU A 328 12.51 -25.48 -4.89
N LEU A 329 12.82 -26.23 -3.84
CA LEU A 329 14.13 -26.33 -3.24
C LEU A 329 14.61 -27.78 -3.33
N VAL A 330 15.77 -28.03 -3.93
CA VAL A 330 16.35 -29.37 -4.04
C VAL A 330 17.70 -29.42 -3.34
N THR A 331 17.79 -30.26 -2.31
CA THR A 331 18.99 -30.44 -1.48
C THR A 331 19.57 -31.84 -1.67
N LYS A 332 20.87 -31.99 -1.32
CA LYS A 332 21.53 -33.30 -1.36
C LYS A 332 21.01 -34.26 -0.27
N ASN A 333 20.71 -33.73 0.90
CA ASN A 333 20.23 -34.47 2.08
C ASN A 333 18.85 -33.93 2.48
N PRO A 334 18.03 -34.73 3.19
CA PRO A 334 16.78 -34.24 3.76
C PRO A 334 17.03 -33.02 4.65
N LEU A 335 16.18 -32.00 4.56
CA LEU A 335 16.20 -30.88 5.50
C LEU A 335 15.51 -31.26 6.81
N SER A 336 16.05 -30.76 7.92
CA SER A 336 15.35 -30.81 9.20
C SER A 336 14.15 -29.86 9.17
N SER A 337 13.15 -30.15 9.99
CA SER A 337 12.00 -29.24 10.20
C SER A 337 12.44 -27.83 10.57
N ASP A 338 13.57 -27.70 11.27
CA ASP A 338 14.09 -26.43 11.78
C ASP A 338 14.64 -25.53 10.67
N THR A 339 15.08 -26.09 9.55
CA THR A 339 15.59 -25.28 8.42
C THR A 339 14.47 -24.46 7.77
N LEU A 340 13.25 -25.02 7.75
CA LEU A 340 12.04 -24.36 7.23
C LEU A 340 11.12 -23.85 8.35
N LEU A 341 11.63 -23.73 9.59
CA LEU A 341 10.88 -23.21 10.74
C LEU A 341 10.18 -21.86 10.46
N PRO A 342 10.78 -20.91 9.72
CA PRO A 342 10.08 -19.68 9.31
C PRO A 342 8.77 -19.95 8.57
N VAL A 343 8.71 -21.03 7.79
CA VAL A 343 7.52 -21.45 7.06
C VAL A 343 6.52 -22.15 7.98
N TYR A 344 6.93 -22.78 9.08
CA TYR A 344 5.98 -23.48 9.96
C TYR A 344 5.36 -22.59 11.05
N ARG A 345 6.00 -21.47 11.43
CA ARG A 345 5.51 -20.60 12.51
C ARG A 345 4.40 -19.65 12.03
N ARG A 346 3.14 -20.04 12.22
CA ARG A 346 1.99 -19.14 12.02
C ARG A 346 2.11 -17.92 12.95
N GLY A 347 1.77 -16.73 12.43
CA GLY A 347 1.75 -15.47 13.17
C GLY A 347 3.08 -14.73 13.27
N ASP A 348 4.19 -15.30 12.79
CA ASP A 348 5.44 -14.53 12.64
C ASP A 348 5.26 -13.51 11.50
N THR A 349 5.55 -12.24 11.78
CA THR A 349 5.40 -11.15 10.81
C THR A 349 6.53 -11.12 9.80
N GLN A 350 7.63 -11.84 10.00
CA GLN A 350 8.82 -11.80 9.13
C GLN A 350 9.04 -13.08 8.33
N ARG A 351 8.02 -13.94 8.18
CA ARG A 351 8.18 -15.28 7.56
C ARG A 351 8.78 -15.24 6.17
N LEU A 352 8.28 -14.37 5.29
CA LEU A 352 8.83 -14.24 3.94
C LEU A 352 10.24 -13.68 3.95
N GLN A 353 10.53 -12.66 4.76
CA GLN A 353 11.91 -12.15 4.92
C GLN A 353 12.88 -13.25 5.35
N GLN A 354 12.49 -14.05 6.36
CA GLN A 354 13.28 -15.16 6.85
C GLN A 354 13.43 -16.26 5.78
N LEU A 355 12.36 -16.59 5.05
CA LEU A 355 12.42 -17.52 3.92
C LEU A 355 13.39 -17.02 2.85
N LEU A 356 13.31 -15.76 2.43
CA LEU A 356 14.23 -15.18 1.44
C LEU A 356 15.69 -15.25 1.92
N HIS A 357 15.94 -15.01 3.21
CA HIS A 357 17.28 -15.19 3.79
C HIS A 357 17.74 -16.65 3.77
N THR A 358 16.88 -17.59 4.17
CA THR A 358 17.18 -19.03 4.11
C THR A 358 17.45 -19.47 2.67
N LEU A 359 16.60 -19.10 1.71
CA LEU A 359 16.79 -19.40 0.30
C LEU A 359 18.09 -18.82 -0.22
N ASN A 360 18.49 -17.62 0.22
CA ASN A 360 19.76 -17.02 -0.21
C ASN A 360 20.99 -17.75 0.34
N THR A 361 20.91 -18.33 1.54
CA THR A 361 22.08 -18.88 2.27
C THR A 361 22.20 -20.40 2.19
N ILE A 362 21.13 -21.11 1.88
CA ILE A 362 21.12 -22.57 1.81
C ILE A 362 21.86 -23.11 0.58
N ASP A 363 22.64 -24.17 0.77
CA ASP A 363 23.29 -24.92 -0.31
C ASP A 363 22.28 -25.84 -1.00
N ALA A 364 21.55 -25.28 -1.95
CA ALA A 364 20.49 -25.97 -2.69
C ALA A 364 20.26 -25.35 -4.07
N ASP A 365 19.75 -26.19 -4.98
CA ASP A 365 19.15 -25.71 -6.22
C ASP A 365 17.76 -25.15 -5.90
N VAL A 366 17.46 -23.96 -6.41
CA VAL A 366 16.21 -23.23 -6.15
C VAL A 366 15.56 -22.87 -7.49
N THR A 367 14.25 -23.07 -7.60
CA THR A 367 13.45 -22.68 -8.76
C THR A 367 12.16 -22.07 -8.30
N VAL A 368 11.81 -20.91 -8.85
CA VAL A 368 10.55 -20.23 -8.59
C VAL A 368 9.62 -20.38 -9.78
N LEU A 369 8.34 -20.59 -9.53
CA LEU A 369 7.28 -20.70 -10.52
C LEU A 369 6.14 -19.78 -10.10
N PRO A 370 5.93 -18.65 -10.78
CA PRO A 370 4.72 -17.86 -10.61
C PRO A 370 3.53 -18.57 -11.27
N LEU A 371 2.41 -18.69 -10.56
CA LEU A 371 1.17 -19.26 -11.03
C LEU A 371 0.08 -18.18 -10.99
N ILE A 372 -0.37 -17.73 -12.17
CA ILE A 372 -1.37 -16.67 -12.29
C ILE A 372 -2.76 -17.32 -12.32
N ILE A 373 -3.69 -16.81 -11.51
CA ILE A 373 -5.06 -17.29 -11.35
C ILE A 373 -6.03 -16.16 -11.71
N GLN A 374 -7.09 -16.43 -12.47
CA GLN A 374 -8.05 -15.45 -12.99
C GLN A 374 -9.52 -15.88 -12.90
#